data_AF-A0A8J5W744-F1
#
_entry.id   AF-A0A8J5W744-F1
#
_cell.length_a   1.000
_cell.length_b   1.000
_cell.length_c   1.000
_cell.angle_alpha   90.00
_cell.angle_beta   90.00
_cell.angle_gamma   90.00
#
_symmetry.space_group_name_H-M   'P 1'
#
loop_
_entity.id
_entity.type
_entity.pdbx_description
1 polymer ?
#
loop_
_entity_poly.entity_id
_entity_poly.type
_entity_poly.pdbx_seq_one_letter_code
_entity_poly.pdbx_strand_id
1 'polypeptide(L)'
;MTGKDSYTPSLYSILRSPKDHRVLVDALVRAHRRRLGIPLHKVRNIPLYHSDGRTIASKLDRSMDLVVNIFLKDATNLHESLKEAAEGISLGERIKRLSCLYNVAKSEEYYTGA
;
A
#
# COMPACT_ATOMS: atom_id res chain seq x y z
N MET A 1 47.16 18.35 -6.51
CA MET A 1 46.64 17.54 -5.40
C MET A 1 45.43 18.24 -4.81
N THR A 2 44.22 17.83 -5.17
CA THR A 2 42.99 18.21 -4.44
C THR A 2 42.05 17.01 -4.53
N GLY A 3 42.13 16.15 -3.51
CA GLY A 3 41.27 14.98 -3.37
C GLY A 3 39.82 15.43 -3.32
N LYS A 4 39.04 14.98 -4.30
CA LYS A 4 37.58 15.03 -4.19
C LYS A 4 37.19 13.87 -3.29
N ASP A 5 37.01 14.17 -2.01
CA ASP A 5 36.34 13.27 -1.08
C ASP A 5 34.89 13.12 -1.54
N SER A 6 34.66 12.24 -2.52
CA SER A 6 33.34 11.79 -2.88
C SER A 6 32.84 10.94 -1.72
N TYR A 7 32.13 11.59 -0.79
CA TYR A 7 31.43 10.91 0.28
C TYR A 7 30.37 10.00 -0.35
N THR A 8 30.74 8.75 -0.66
CA THR A 8 29.78 7.69 -0.94
C THR A 8 29.29 7.23 0.42
N PRO A 9 28.04 7.53 0.82
CA PRO A 9 27.53 7.01 2.06
C PRO A 9 27.57 5.49 1.96
N SER A 10 28.30 4.86 2.89
CA SER A 10 28.27 3.41 3.10
C SER A 10 26.81 2.96 3.18
N LEU A 11 26.46 1.82 2.57
CA LEU A 11 25.10 1.27 2.65
C LEU A 11 24.60 1.21 4.11
N TYR A 12 25.51 1.06 5.08
CA TYR A 12 25.22 1.09 6.51
C TYR A 12 24.67 2.43 7.03
N SER A 13 25.01 3.58 6.46
CA SER A 13 24.49 4.88 6.92
C SER A 13 23.07 5.18 6.41
N ILE A 14 22.70 4.64 5.24
CA ILE A 14 21.33 4.70 4.69
C ILE A 14 20.38 3.81 5.51
N LEU A 15 20.89 2.71 6.06
CA LEU A 15 20.11 1.70 6.79
C LEU A 15 19.87 2.04 8.28
N ARG A 16 20.43 3.15 8.80
CA ARG A 16 20.47 3.41 10.25
C ARG A 16 19.16 3.93 10.85
N SER A 17 18.14 4.29 10.06
CA SER A 17 16.81 4.56 10.61
C SER A 17 15.68 4.53 9.58
N PRO A 18 15.06 3.36 9.32
CA PRO A 18 13.78 3.32 8.65
C PRO A 18 12.73 2.85 9.66
N LYS A 19 11.94 3.78 10.18
CA LYS A 19 10.65 3.45 10.81
C LYS A 19 9.67 2.82 9.81
N ASP A 20 10.06 2.71 8.54
CA ASP A 20 9.22 2.30 7.42
C ASP A 20 9.97 1.33 6.49
N HIS A 21 9.58 0.05 6.55
CA HIS A 21 10.17 -1.08 5.81
C HIS A 21 10.18 -0.85 4.28
N ARG A 22 9.24 -0.05 3.75
CA ARG A 22 9.13 0.28 2.32
C ARG A 22 10.34 1.06 1.80
N VAL A 23 10.89 1.95 2.61
CA VAL A 23 12.05 2.78 2.24
C VAL A 23 13.30 1.91 2.09
N LEU A 24 13.44 0.89 2.94
CA LEU A 24 14.56 -0.03 2.92
C LEU A 24 14.52 -0.94 1.69
N VAL A 25 13.34 -1.47 1.35
CA VAL A 25 13.15 -2.29 0.14
C VAL A 25 13.48 -1.47 -1.12
N ASP A 26 12.98 -0.24 -1.23
CA ASP A 26 13.26 0.63 -2.38
C ASP A 26 14.76 0.99 -2.47
N ALA A 27 15.40 1.29 -1.34
CA ALA A 27 16.84 1.54 -1.31
C ALA A 27 17.66 0.32 -1.76
N LEU A 28 17.27 -0.88 -1.32
CA LEU A 28 17.91 -2.14 -1.68
C LEU A 28 17.76 -2.44 -3.18
N VAL A 29 16.55 -2.29 -3.72
CA VAL A 29 16.26 -2.45 -5.16
C VAL A 29 17.11 -1.48 -5.98
N ARG A 30 17.21 -0.21 -5.57
CA ARG A 30 18.05 0.79 -6.24
C ARG A 30 19.54 0.43 -6.18
N ALA A 31 20.02 -0.06 -5.05
CA ALA A 31 21.41 -0.48 -4.89
C ALA A 31 21.75 -1.70 -5.76
N HIS A 32 20.88 -2.70 -5.79
CA HIS A 32 21.04 -3.89 -6.62
C HIS A 32 21.04 -3.56 -8.11
N ARG A 33 20.12 -2.69 -8.55
CA ARG A 33 20.09 -2.22 -9.94
C ARG A 33 21.40 -1.56 -10.37
N ARG A 34 21.95 -0.66 -9.56
CA ARG A 34 23.21 0.03 -9.90
C ARG A 34 24.35 -0.95 -10.13
N ARG A 35 24.39 -2.06 -9.37
CA ARG A 35 25.39 -3.13 -9.58
C ARG A 35 25.22 -3.84 -10.93
N LEU A 36 24.00 -3.92 -11.44
CA LEU A 36 23.67 -4.65 -12.69
C LEU A 36 23.55 -3.75 -13.94
N GLY A 37 23.72 -2.42 -13.80
CA GLY A 37 23.64 -1.50 -14.94
C GLY A 37 22.26 -1.35 -15.60
N ILE A 38 21.20 -1.91 -15.01
CA ILE A 38 19.84 -1.89 -15.59
C ILE A 38 19.26 -0.46 -15.51
N PRO A 39 18.64 0.10 -16.56
CA PRO A 39 17.87 1.34 -16.45
C PRO A 39 16.46 1.08 -15.87
N LEU A 40 16.09 1.70 -14.73
CA LEU A 40 14.68 1.82 -14.32
C LEU A 40 14.11 3.09 -14.92
N HIS A 41 12.99 2.93 -15.61
CA HIS A 41 12.05 4.02 -15.90
C HIS A 41 11.01 4.05 -14.78
N LYS A 42 10.63 5.25 -14.32
CA LYS A 42 9.52 5.37 -13.37
C LYS A 42 8.22 5.24 -14.14
N VAL A 43 7.43 4.21 -13.84
CA VAL A 43 6.07 4.07 -14.36
C VAL A 43 5.22 5.18 -13.77
N ARG A 44 4.46 5.89 -14.63
CA ARG A 44 3.52 6.93 -14.21
C ARG A 44 2.25 6.28 -13.64
N ASN A 45 1.58 6.95 -12.71
CA ASN A 45 0.25 6.52 -12.28
C ASN A 45 -0.75 6.60 -13.45
N ILE A 46 -1.65 5.62 -13.52
CA ILE A 46 -2.66 5.49 -14.57
C ILE A 46 -3.91 6.28 -14.15
N PRO A 47 -4.44 7.21 -14.98
CA PRO A 47 -5.67 7.91 -14.66
C PRO A 47 -6.88 6.98 -14.75
N LEU A 48 -7.86 7.18 -13.86
CA LEU A 48 -9.14 6.47 -13.92
C LEU A 48 -10.18 7.27 -14.71
N TYR A 49 -11.07 6.56 -15.39
CA TYR A 49 -12.15 7.12 -16.18
C TYR A 49 -13.49 6.51 -15.78
N HIS A 50 -14.54 7.32 -15.82
CA HIS A 50 -15.91 6.84 -15.79
C HIS A 50 -16.22 6.02 -17.06
N SER A 51 -17.30 5.25 -17.04
CA SER A 51 -17.75 4.45 -18.20
C SER A 51 -18.09 5.30 -19.43
N ASP A 52 -18.37 6.59 -19.25
CA ASP A 52 -18.59 7.57 -20.32
C ASP A 52 -17.29 8.19 -20.86
N GLY A 53 -16.12 7.75 -20.37
CA GLY A 53 -14.81 8.25 -20.80
C GLY A 53 -14.34 9.53 -20.11
N ARG A 54 -15.12 10.12 -19.19
CA ARG A 54 -14.67 11.29 -18.42
C ARG A 54 -13.68 10.91 -17.33
N THR A 55 -12.64 11.71 -17.12
CA THR A 55 -11.64 11.46 -16.08
C THR A 55 -12.26 11.56 -14.68
N ILE A 56 -11.93 10.61 -13.81
CA ILE A 56 -12.29 10.65 -12.39
C ILE A 56 -11.46 11.74 -11.70
N ALA A 57 -12.11 12.56 -10.88
CA ALA A 57 -11.43 13.60 -10.12
C ALA A 57 -10.34 13.00 -9.23
N SER A 58 -9.13 13.57 -9.24
CA SER A 58 -7.99 13.04 -8.47
C SER A 58 -8.24 12.93 -6.96
N LYS A 59 -9.16 13.74 -6.42
CA LYS A 59 -9.59 13.63 -5.03
C LYS A 59 -10.35 12.33 -4.76
N LEU A 60 -11.27 11.97 -5.66
CA LEU A 60 -12.04 10.72 -5.56
C LEU A 60 -11.13 9.51 -5.75
N ASP A 61 -10.27 9.56 -6.77
CA ASP A 61 -9.24 8.55 -7.04
C ASP A 61 -8.38 8.26 -5.79
N ARG A 62 -7.76 9.30 -5.21
CA ARG A 62 -6.96 9.16 -3.97
C ARG A 62 -7.77 8.67 -2.77
N SER A 63 -9.03 9.09 -2.64
CA SER A 63 -9.89 8.62 -1.55
C SER A 63 -10.23 7.14 -1.69
N MET A 64 -10.45 6.68 -2.93
CA MET A 64 -10.70 5.28 -3.22
C MET A 64 -9.44 4.44 -2.99
N ASP A 65 -8.28 4.91 -3.44
CA ASP A 65 -6.99 4.29 -3.16
C ASP A 65 -6.78 4.08 -1.66
N LEU A 66 -7.10 5.08 -0.84
CA LEU A 66 -6.97 4.98 0.62
C LEU A 66 -7.90 3.89 1.17
N VAL A 67 -9.18 3.92 0.79
CA VAL A 67 -10.18 2.95 1.26
C VAL A 67 -9.82 1.53 0.86
N VAL A 68 -9.44 1.31 -0.41
CA VAL A 68 -9.03 -0.01 -0.91
C VAL A 68 -7.81 -0.53 -0.16
N ASN A 69 -6.80 0.32 0.07
CA ASN A 69 -5.62 -0.07 0.84
C ASN A 69 -5.94 -0.42 2.29
N ILE A 70 -6.92 0.23 2.92
CA ILE A 70 -7.40 -0.13 4.27
C ILE A 70 -8.04 -1.52 4.24
N PHE A 71 -8.97 -1.79 3.32
CA PHE A 71 -9.60 -3.11 3.20
C PHE A 71 -8.59 -4.22 2.95
N LEU A 72 -7.59 -3.98 2.10
CA LEU A 72 -6.52 -4.95 1.85
C LEU A 72 -5.68 -5.21 3.10
N LYS A 73 -5.32 -4.15 3.83
CA LYS A 73 -4.58 -4.26 5.10
C LYS A 73 -5.38 -5.07 6.11
N ASP A 74 -6.65 -4.73 6.33
CA ASP A 74 -7.49 -5.36 7.33
C ASP A 74 -7.83 -6.81 6.97
N ALA A 75 -8.07 -7.10 5.69
CA ALA A 75 -8.29 -8.46 5.22
C ALA A 75 -7.04 -9.34 5.36
N THR A 76 -5.85 -8.75 5.28
CA THR A 76 -4.57 -9.45 5.50
C THR A 76 -4.34 -9.69 6.99
N ASN A 77 -4.51 -8.66 7.82
CA ASN A 77 -4.40 -8.78 9.28
C ASN A 77 -5.37 -9.81 9.85
N LEU A 78 -6.61 -9.83 9.35
CA LEU A 78 -7.62 -10.82 9.73
C LEU A 78 -7.16 -12.24 9.37
N HIS A 79 -6.59 -12.42 8.17
CA HIS A 79 -6.07 -13.72 7.75
C HIS A 79 -4.91 -14.19 8.64
N GLU A 80 -3.95 -13.30 8.92
CA GLU A 80 -2.82 -13.59 9.80
C GLU A 80 -3.25 -13.90 11.24
N SER A 81 -4.31 -13.25 11.72
CA SER A 81 -4.85 -13.44 13.07
C SER A 81 -5.60 -14.76 13.23
N LEU A 82 -6.33 -15.18 12.19
CA LEU A 82 -7.14 -16.40 12.19
C LEU A 82 -6.35 -17.66 11.79
N LYS A 83 -5.20 -17.49 11.12
CA LYS A 83 -4.32 -18.58 10.66
C LYS A 83 -5.12 -19.70 9.97
N GLU A 84 -5.08 -20.91 10.52
CA GLU A 84 -5.74 -22.12 10.02
C GLU A 84 -7.26 -21.91 9.85
N ALA A 85 -7.91 -21.13 10.72
CA ALA A 85 -9.35 -20.86 10.61
C ALA A 85 -9.72 -19.98 9.40
N ALA A 86 -8.73 -19.33 8.78
CA ALA A 86 -8.93 -18.59 7.54
C ALA A 86 -8.49 -19.37 6.29
N GLU A 87 -8.08 -20.63 6.42
CA GLU A 87 -7.82 -21.50 5.28
C GLU A 87 -9.09 -21.70 4.46
N GLY A 88 -8.94 -21.71 3.13
CA GLY A 88 -10.07 -21.80 2.19
C GLY A 88 -10.88 -20.50 2.01
N ILE A 89 -10.66 -19.46 2.82
CA ILE A 89 -11.31 -18.17 2.63
C ILE A 89 -10.46 -17.30 1.69
N SER A 90 -11.02 -16.92 0.54
CA SER A 90 -10.34 -16.05 -0.42
C SER A 90 -10.20 -14.61 0.11
N LEU A 91 -9.21 -13.87 -0.42
CA LEU A 91 -9.04 -12.46 -0.08
C LEU A 91 -10.30 -11.63 -0.43
N GLY A 92 -10.90 -11.90 -1.60
CA GLY A 92 -12.13 -11.21 -2.02
C GLY A 92 -13.30 -11.46 -1.07
N GLU A 93 -13.44 -12.69 -0.57
CA GLU A 93 -14.48 -13.04 0.42
C GLU A 93 -14.25 -12.32 1.75
N ARG A 94 -13.00 -12.21 2.21
CA ARG A 94 -12.67 -11.43 3.43
C ARG A 94 -13.00 -9.95 3.26
N ILE A 95 -12.62 -9.35 2.13
CA ILE A 95 -12.94 -7.95 1.83
C ILE A 95 -14.45 -7.75 1.82
N LYS A 96 -15.20 -8.63 1.16
CA LYS A 96 -16.68 -8.57 1.13
C LYS A 96 -17.30 -8.61 2.53
N ARG A 97 -16.82 -9.50 3.39
CA ARG A 97 -17.28 -9.59 4.79
C ARG A 97 -16.95 -8.34 5.59
N LEU A 98 -15.74 -7.81 5.45
CA LEU A 98 -15.35 -6.54 6.07
C LEU A 98 -16.25 -5.39 5.59
N SER A 99 -16.53 -5.29 4.29
CA SER A 99 -17.43 -4.25 3.76
C SER A 99 -18.84 -4.35 4.36
N CYS A 100 -19.36 -5.58 4.55
CA CYS A 100 -20.63 -5.79 5.24
C CYS A 100 -20.59 -5.27 6.69
N LEU A 101 -19.55 -5.61 7.45
CA LEU A 101 -19.39 -5.15 8.84
C LEU A 101 -19.29 -3.63 8.95
N TYR A 102 -18.53 -2.98 8.07
CA TYR A 102 -18.45 -1.52 8.02
C TYR A 102 -19.78 -0.86 7.63
N ASN A 103 -20.56 -1.49 6.75
CA ASN A 103 -21.89 -0.99 6.37
C ASN A 103 -22.87 -1.11 7.54
N VAL A 104 -22.87 -2.25 8.25
CA VAL A 104 -23.69 -2.45 9.46
C VAL A 104 -23.30 -1.46 10.57
N ALA A 105 -22.01 -1.17 10.74
CA ALA A 105 -21.56 -0.16 11.70
C ALA A 105 -21.96 1.28 11.32
N LYS A 106 -22.26 1.54 10.04
CA LYS A 106 -22.73 2.85 9.54
C LYS A 106 -24.24 2.99 9.50
N SER A 107 -25.01 1.90 9.44
CA SER A 107 -26.46 1.96 9.53
C SER A 107 -26.87 2.32 10.96
N GLU A 108 -27.45 3.50 11.11
CA GLU A 108 -27.89 4.13 12.36
C GLU A 108 -29.15 3.43 12.95
N GLU A 109 -29.18 2.11 13.01
CA GLU A 109 -30.27 1.32 13.60
C GLU A 109 -30.06 1.01 15.10
N TYR A 110 -29.22 1.78 15.79
CA TYR A 110 -28.88 1.58 17.21
C TYR A 110 -29.11 2.79 18.13
N TYR A 111 -29.89 3.81 17.72
CA TYR A 111 -30.15 5.00 18.57
C TYR A 111 -31.61 5.48 18.72
N THR A 112 -32.61 4.68 18.36
CA THR A 112 -34.00 4.95 18.80
C THR A 112 -34.67 3.69 19.33
N GLY A 113 -34.49 3.46 20.62
CA GLY A 113 -35.09 2.36 21.38
C GLY A 113 -34.93 2.57 22.88
N ALA A 114 -35.43 3.70 23.40
CA ALA A 114 -35.80 3.90 24.81
C ALA A 114 -36.69 5.15 24.93
#